data_AF-A0A7X8M0F9-F1
#
_entry.id   AF-A0A7X8M0F9-F1
#
_cell.length_a   1.000
_cell.length_b   1.000
_cell.length_c   1.000
_cell.angle_alpha   90.00
_cell.angle_beta   90.00
_cell.angle_gamma   90.00
#
_symmetry.space_group_name_H-M   'P 1'
#
loop_
_entity.id
_entity.type
_entity.pdbx_description
1 polymer ?
#
loop_
_entity_poly.entity_id
_entity_poly.type
_entity_poly.pdbx_seq_one_letter_code
_entity_poly.pdbx_strand_id
1 'polypeptide(L)' 'DMAGAILSVPAIEFGKSSDTALYIENEFLYGSDSVIGDFFLVPDEASYIRLLKALGVA' A
#
# COMPACT_ATOMS: atom_id res chain seq x y z
N ASP A 1 -1.13 19.61 4.59
CA ASP A 1 -0.90 18.49 5.50
C ASP A 1 0.38 17.78 5.05
N MET A 2 1.29 17.49 5.98
CA MET A 2 2.59 16.86 5.70
C MET A 2 2.43 15.46 5.09
N ALA A 3 1.37 14.71 5.42
CA ALA A 3 1.09 13.42 4.79
C ALA A 3 0.83 13.57 3.28
N GLY A 4 0.03 14.58 2.90
CA GLY A 4 -0.19 14.93 1.50
C GLY A 4 1.10 15.38 0.78
N ALA A 5 2.00 16.09 1.48
CA ALA A 5 3.28 16.50 0.90
C ALA A 5 4.21 15.29 0.66
N ILE A 6 4.26 14.33 1.58
CA ILE A 6 5.09 13.11 1.47
C ILE A 6 4.53 12.16 0.41
N LEU A 7 3.21 12.00 0.32
CA LEU A 7 2.56 11.07 -0.60
C LEU A 7 2.39 11.64 -2.02
N SER A 8 2.29 12.96 -2.17
CA SER A 8 2.00 13.59 -3.48
C SER A 8 3.06 13.29 -4.55
N VAL A 9 4.35 13.38 -4.20
CA VAL A 9 5.44 13.19 -5.17
C VAL A 9 5.52 11.74 -5.66
N PRO A 10 5.57 10.71 -4.79
CA PRO A 10 5.52 9.32 -5.23
C PRO A 10 4.22 8.98 -5.95
N ALA A 11 3.07 9.48 -5.50
CA ALA A 11 1.77 9.18 -6.13
C ALA A 11 1.69 9.68 -7.58
N ILE A 12 2.23 10.89 -7.86
CA ILE A 12 2.31 11.41 -9.24
C ILE A 12 3.19 10.52 -10.11
N GLU A 13 4.29 10.00 -9.58
CA GLU A 13 5.21 9.15 -10.34
C GLU A 13 4.63 7.75 -10.57
N PHE A 14 3.96 7.20 -9.57
CA PHE A 14 3.29 5.90 -9.65
C PHE A 14 2.11 5.90 -10.62
N GLY A 15 1.33 6.97 -10.67
CA GLY A 15 0.22 7.11 -11.63
C GLY A 15 0.67 7.18 -13.10
N LYS A 16 1.97 7.34 -13.39
CA LYS A 16 2.50 7.28 -14.76
C LYS A 16 2.82 5.85 -15.20
N SER A 17 3.14 4.96 -14.27
CA SER A 17 3.65 3.61 -14.54
C SER A 17 2.65 2.50 -14.22
N SER A 18 1.64 2.77 -13.39
CA SER A 18 0.60 1.82 -13.02
C SER A 18 -0.77 2.50 -12.90
N ASP A 19 -1.80 1.83 -13.41
CA ASP A 19 -3.20 2.23 -13.25
C ASP A 19 -3.80 1.79 -11.91
N THR A 20 -3.09 0.93 -11.16
CA THR A 20 -3.58 0.33 -9.92
C THR A 20 -2.57 0.46 -8.78
N ALA A 21 -3.09 0.77 -7.60
CA ALA A 21 -2.35 0.76 -6.34
C ALA A 21 -3.08 -0.12 -5.34
N LEU A 22 -2.32 -0.84 -4.51
CA LEU A 22 -2.85 -1.63 -3.42
C LEU A 22 -2.62 -0.88 -2.11
N TYR A 23 -3.70 -0.58 -1.40
CA TYR A 23 -3.65 0.01 -0.07
C TYR A 23 -3.98 -1.07 0.97
N ILE A 24 -3.10 -1.22 1.96
CA ILE A 24 -3.25 -2.17 3.05
C ILE A 24 -3.03 -1.43 4.37
N GLU A 25 -4.07 -1.34 5.18
CA GLU A 25 -3.97 -0.91 6.57
C GLU A 25 -3.77 -2.15 7.45
N ASN A 26 -2.82 -2.07 8.39
CA ASN A 26 -2.56 -3.11 9.37
C ASN A 26 -2.50 -2.49 10.76
N GLU A 27 -2.91 -3.25 11.77
CA GLU A 27 -2.69 -2.90 13.17
C GLU A 27 -1.68 -3.86 13.79
N PHE A 28 -0.57 -3.30 14.26
CA PHE A 28 0.46 -4.03 14.99
C PHE A 28 0.17 -3.96 16.47
N LEU A 29 -0.04 -5.12 17.09
CA LEU A 29 -0.35 -5.24 18.52
C LEU A 29 0.87 -5.69 19.31
N TYR A 30 1.17 -5.02 20.42
CA TYR A 30 2.19 -5.42 21.39
C TYR A 30 1.70 -5.23 22.83
N GLY A 31 1.19 -6.31 23.43
CA GLY A 31 0.56 -6.23 24.75
C GLY A 31 -0.69 -5.36 24.71
N SER A 32 -0.66 -4.22 25.42
CA SER A 32 -1.72 -3.20 25.42
C SER A 32 -1.51 -2.08 24.41
N ASP A 33 -0.33 -2.04 23.76
CA ASP A 33 0.01 -1.01 22.79
C ASP A 33 -0.44 -1.44 21.39
N SER A 34 -0.88 -0.47 20.58
CA SER A 34 -1.12 -0.68 19.16
C SER A 34 -0.53 0.44 18.31
N VAL A 35 -0.10 0.06 17.10
CA VAL A 35 0.37 0.98 16.08
C VAL A 35 -0.35 0.65 14.77
N ILE A 36 -1.00 1.65 14.19
CA ILE A 36 -1.57 1.53 12.84
C ILE A 36 -0.45 1.77 11.83
N GLY A 37 -0.31 0.87 10.87
CA GLY A 37 0.62 0.98 9.77
C GLY A 37 -0.09 0.89 8.43
N ASP A 38 0.14 1.90 7.61
CA ASP A 38 -0.39 2.00 6.26
C ASP A 38 0.67 1.60 5.23
N PHE A 39 0.30 0.71 4.31
CA PHE A 39 1.12 0.33 3.17
C PHE A 39 0.43 0.76 1.87
N PHE A 40 1.12 1.59 1.09
CA PHE A 40 0.77 1.90 -0.30
C PHE A 40 1.76 1.19 -1.23
N LEU A 41 1.26 0.23 -2.00
CA LEU A 41 2.04 -0.58 -2.92
C LEU A 41 1.63 -0.29 -4.35
N VAL A 42 2.62 -0.11 -5.23
CA VAL A 42 2.41 0.05 -6.67
C VAL A 42 3.22 -1.03 -7.39
N PRO A 43 2.75 -2.28 -7.34
CA PRO A 43 3.43 -3.39 -7.99
C PRO A 43 3.18 -3.39 -9.50
N ASP A 44 4.03 -4.07 -10.25
CA ASP A 44 3.70 -4.47 -11.62
C ASP A 44 2.54 -5.49 -11.63
N GLU A 45 1.94 -5.72 -12.81
CA GLU A 45 0.78 -6.60 -12.97
C GLU A 45 1.02 -8.03 -12.45
N ALA A 46 2.19 -8.61 -12.72
CA ALA A 46 2.54 -9.95 -12.29
C ALA A 46 2.62 -10.06 -10.75
N SER A 47 3.23 -9.05 -10.12
CA SER A 47 3.35 -8.93 -8.67
C SER A 47 2.01 -8.64 -8.03
N TYR A 48 1.15 -7.84 -8.66
CA TYR A 48 -0.21 -7.57 -8.20
C TYR A 48 -1.03 -8.86 -8.08
N ILE A 49 -1.04 -9.68 -9.13
CA ILE A 49 -1.75 -10.98 -9.12
C ILE A 49 -1.17 -11.90 -8.03
N ARG A 50 0.15 -11.91 -7.86
CA ARG A 50 0.80 -12.73 -6.83
C ARG A 50 0.42 -12.30 -5.42
N LEU A 51 0.34 -11.00 -5.17
CA LEU A 51 -0.08 -10.43 -3.89
C LEU A 51 -1.54 -10.76 -3.60
N LEU A 52 -2.46 -10.57 -4.55
CA LEU A 52 -3.87 -10.90 -4.37
C LEU A 52 -4.11 -12.37 -4.04
N LYS A 53 -3.38 -13.29 -4.70
CA LYS A 53 -3.41 -14.72 -4.38
C LYS A 53 -2.90 -15.01 -2.98
N ALA A 54 -1.80 -14.37 -2.56
CA ALA A 54 -1.25 -14.54 -1.22
C ALA A 54 -2.19 -14.03 -0.12
N LEU A 55 -2.98 -12.99 -0.42
CA LEU A 55 -4.02 -12.45 0.45
C LEU A 55 -5.32 -13.28 0.42
N GLY A 56 -5.43 -14.29 -0.45
CA GLY A 56 -6.61 -15.17 -0.56
C GLY A 56 -7.82 -14.54 -1.24
N VAL A 57 -7.61 -13.47 -2.02
CA VAL A 57 -8.69 -12.71 -2.69
C VAL A 57 -8.95 -13.22 -4.12
N ALA A 58 -8.01 -13.94 -4.72
CA ALA A 58 -8.04 -14.39 -6.12
C ALA A 58 -7.67 -15.86 -6.29
#